data_AF-A0A1J3E084-F1
#
_entry.id   AF-A0A1J3E084-F1
#
_cell.length_a   1.000
_cell.length_b   1.000
_cell.length_c   1.000
_cell.angle_alpha   90.00
_cell.angle_beta   90.00
_cell.angle_gamma   90.00
#
_symmetry.space_group_name_H-M   'P 1'
#
loop_
_entity.id
_entity.type
_entity.pdbx_description
1 polymer ?
#
loop_
_entity_poly.entity_id
_entity_poly.type
_entity_poly.pdbx_seq_one_letter_code
_entity_poly.pdbx_strand_id
1 'polypeptide(L)'
;IMEQWEKNYYISSIAGANNGSSLVVMAKGTPYTQQSYKVSDSFPFKWINKKWKEGFHVTSMTTAGSRWGVVMSRNSGYSEQVVELDFLYPSEGIHRRWESGYRITSMAATADQAALILSIPKRKITDETQETLRTSAFPSTHVKDKWAKNLYIASICYGRTVC
;
A
#
# COMPACT_ATOMS: atom_id res chain seq x y z
N ILE A 1 -1.46 -10.33 -17.63
CA ILE A 1 -2.10 -9.06 -17.18
C ILE A 1 -2.94 -8.46 -18.30
N MET A 2 -2.37 -8.10 -19.46
CA MET A 2 -3.11 -7.44 -20.55
C MET A 2 -4.40 -8.18 -20.97
N GLU A 3 -4.29 -9.47 -21.27
CA GLU A 3 -5.45 -10.32 -21.63
C GLU A 3 -6.54 -10.33 -20.54
N GLN A 4 -6.14 -10.22 -19.27
CA GLN A 4 -7.08 -10.23 -18.15
C GLN A 4 -7.77 -8.87 -17.96
N TRP A 5 -7.08 -7.77 -18.28
CA TRP A 5 -7.71 -6.45 -18.34
C TRP A 5 -8.78 -6.37 -19.44
N GLU A 6 -8.55 -6.96 -20.61
CA GLU A 6 -9.56 -7.05 -21.68
C GLU A 6 -10.80 -7.83 -21.24
N LYS A 7 -10.61 -8.77 -20.30
CA LYS A 7 -11.67 -9.54 -19.67
C LYS A 7 -12.29 -8.83 -18.46
N ASN A 8 -11.96 -7.57 -18.16
CA ASN A 8 -12.41 -6.80 -16.99
C ASN A 8 -11.95 -7.36 -15.62
N TYR A 9 -10.85 -8.10 -15.58
CA TYR A 9 -10.15 -8.37 -14.33
C TYR A 9 -9.18 -7.24 -14.04
N TYR A 10 -9.18 -6.72 -12.81
CA TYR A 10 -8.21 -5.72 -12.36
C TYR A 10 -7.32 -6.31 -11.27
N ILE A 11 -6.06 -5.86 -11.19
CA ILE A 11 -5.15 -6.25 -10.12
C ILE A 11 -5.73 -5.80 -8.79
N SER A 12 -5.97 -6.75 -7.88
CA SER A 12 -6.49 -6.52 -6.54
C SER A 12 -5.39 -6.59 -5.49
N SER A 13 -4.34 -7.38 -5.73
CA SER A 13 -3.20 -7.51 -4.83
C SER A 13 -1.94 -7.88 -5.59
N ILE A 14 -0.79 -7.42 -5.08
CA ILE A 14 0.53 -7.80 -5.55
C ILE A 14 1.41 -8.16 -4.36
N ALA A 15 2.26 -9.16 -4.57
CA ALA A 15 3.28 -9.57 -3.61
C ALA A 15 4.57 -9.88 -4.36
N GLY A 16 5.71 -9.63 -3.72
CA GLY A 16 7.02 -9.97 -4.24
C GLY A 16 7.91 -10.52 -3.14
N ALA A 17 8.93 -11.26 -3.56
CA ALA A 17 9.89 -11.89 -2.68
C ALA A 17 11.31 -11.42 -2.98
N ASN A 18 12.21 -11.58 -2.01
CA ASN A 18 13.60 -11.12 -2.11
C ASN A 18 14.42 -11.85 -3.19
N ASN A 19 13.97 -13.02 -3.63
CA ASN A 19 14.59 -13.76 -4.75
C ASN A 19 14.14 -13.24 -6.14
N GLY A 20 13.39 -12.14 -6.19
CA GLY A 20 12.90 -11.53 -7.43
C GLY A 20 11.60 -12.14 -7.96
N SER A 21 11.05 -13.19 -7.33
CA SER A 21 9.75 -13.73 -7.71
C SER A 21 8.61 -12.78 -7.29
N SER A 22 7.49 -12.85 -8.00
CA SER A 22 6.33 -11.99 -7.75
C SER A 22 5.03 -12.71 -8.10
N LEU A 23 3.97 -12.34 -7.40
CA LEU A 23 2.63 -12.85 -7.57
C LEU A 23 1.67 -11.68 -7.75
N VAL A 24 0.73 -11.84 -8.68
CA VAL A 24 -0.33 -10.86 -8.96
C VAL A 24 -1.66 -11.57 -8.86
N VAL A 25 -2.56 -11.02 -8.05
CA VAL A 25 -3.95 -11.46 -7.98
C VAL A 25 -4.80 -10.45 -8.73
N MET A 26 -5.66 -10.95 -9.63
CA MET A 26 -6.62 -10.13 -10.37
C MET A 26 -8.04 -10.59 -10.08
N ALA A 27 -8.97 -9.64 -9.95
CA ALA A 27 -10.36 -9.88 -9.59
C ALA A 27 -11.33 -9.12 -10.50
N LYS A 28 -12.52 -9.69 -10.67
CA LYS A 28 -13.69 -9.04 -11.30
C LYS A 28 -14.61 -8.45 -10.24
N GLY A 29 -15.45 -7.49 -10.65
CA GLY A 29 -16.41 -6.84 -9.75
C GLY A 29 -15.77 -5.82 -8.80
N THR A 30 -14.51 -5.44 -9.03
CA THR A 30 -13.92 -4.29 -8.35
C THR A 30 -14.57 -3.01 -8.86
N PRO A 31 -14.57 -1.91 -8.07
CA PRO A 31 -15.05 -0.62 -8.57
C PRO A 31 -14.10 0.01 -9.60
N TYR A 32 -12.94 -0.58 -9.88
CA TYR A 32 -11.90 0.03 -10.71
C TYR A 32 -12.35 0.12 -12.17
N THR A 33 -12.03 1.24 -12.82
CA THR A 33 -12.39 1.46 -14.24
C THR A 33 -11.19 1.46 -15.16
N GLN A 34 -10.04 1.93 -14.68
CA GLN A 34 -8.77 1.92 -15.39
C GLN A 34 -7.65 1.62 -14.41
N GLN A 35 -6.61 0.94 -14.87
CA GLN A 35 -5.46 0.58 -14.05
C GLN A 35 -4.16 0.81 -14.81
N SER A 36 -3.12 1.13 -14.07
CA SER A 36 -1.75 1.24 -14.57
C SER A 36 -0.81 0.70 -13.51
N TYR A 37 0.24 -0.01 -13.91
CA TYR A 37 1.29 -0.43 -12.99
C TYR A 37 2.65 0.08 -13.46
N LYS A 38 3.59 0.16 -12.52
CA LYS A 38 4.99 0.42 -12.82
C LYS A 38 5.89 -0.46 -11.96
N VAL A 39 6.87 -1.05 -12.62
CA VAL A 39 8.01 -1.71 -11.99
C VAL A 39 9.23 -0.82 -12.16
N SER A 40 10.00 -0.62 -11.10
CA SER A 40 11.15 0.30 -11.09
C SER A 40 12.20 -0.14 -10.08
N ASP A 41 13.48 0.03 -10.39
CA ASP A 41 14.58 -0.24 -9.43
C ASP A 41 14.68 0.84 -8.33
N SER A 42 13.95 1.94 -8.45
CA SER A 42 13.83 2.99 -7.43
C SER A 42 12.37 3.41 -7.23
N PHE A 43 12.05 3.97 -6.05
CA PHE A 43 10.68 4.39 -5.74
C PHE A 43 10.15 5.40 -6.78
N PRO A 44 9.07 5.09 -7.53
CA PRO A 44 8.71 5.84 -8.74
C PRO A 44 7.86 7.09 -8.45
N PHE A 45 8.29 7.96 -7.53
CA PHE A 45 7.52 9.13 -7.06
C PHE A 45 7.07 10.05 -8.21
N LYS A 46 7.95 10.36 -9.17
CA LYS A 46 7.62 11.22 -10.32
C LYS A 46 6.45 10.65 -11.14
N TRP A 47 6.40 9.33 -11.30
CA TRP A 47 5.33 8.66 -12.03
C TRP A 47 4.03 8.64 -11.23
N ILE A 48 4.11 8.34 -9.92
CA ILE A 48 2.95 8.39 -9.02
C ILE A 48 2.32 9.79 -9.04
N ASN A 49 3.14 10.84 -8.91
CA ASN A 49 2.65 12.22 -8.91
C ASN A 49 1.99 12.61 -10.23
N LYS A 50 2.52 12.15 -11.37
CA LYS A 50 1.86 12.33 -12.67
C LYS A 50 0.50 11.62 -12.70
N LYS A 51 0.44 10.39 -12.20
CA LYS A 51 -0.78 9.57 -12.18
C LYS A 51 -1.86 10.08 -11.24
N TRP A 52 -1.49 10.66 -10.09
CA TRP A 52 -2.41 11.38 -9.21
C TRP A 52 -3.12 12.53 -9.95
N LYS A 53 -2.39 13.32 -10.74
CA LYS A 53 -2.98 14.40 -11.57
C LYS A 53 -3.91 13.86 -12.67
N GLU A 54 -3.72 12.61 -13.08
CA GLU A 54 -4.60 11.91 -14.02
C GLU A 54 -5.78 11.22 -13.30
N GLY A 55 -5.96 11.40 -11.99
CA GLY A 55 -7.06 10.82 -11.20
C GLY A 55 -6.88 9.35 -10.81
N PHE A 56 -5.69 8.79 -11.01
CA PHE A 56 -5.34 7.46 -10.51
C PHE A 56 -4.85 7.56 -9.07
N HIS A 57 -5.13 6.54 -8.27
CA HIS A 57 -4.63 6.42 -6.90
C HIS A 57 -3.91 5.10 -6.73
N VAL A 58 -2.87 5.04 -5.90
CA VAL A 58 -2.20 3.79 -5.56
C VAL A 58 -3.20 2.88 -4.83
N THR A 59 -3.40 1.67 -5.35
CA THR A 59 -4.30 0.67 -4.77
C THR A 59 -3.56 -0.55 -4.24
N SER A 60 -2.34 -0.81 -4.72
CA SER A 60 -1.48 -1.88 -4.19
C SER A 60 -0.02 -1.57 -4.49
N MET A 61 0.87 -1.97 -3.59
CA MET A 61 2.31 -1.74 -3.70
C MET A 61 3.05 -2.95 -3.13
N THR A 62 4.16 -3.33 -3.76
CA THR A 62 5.04 -4.40 -3.28
C THR A 62 6.49 -4.08 -3.63
N THR A 63 7.40 -4.85 -3.06
CA THR A 63 8.78 -4.95 -3.51
C THR A 63 9.11 -6.39 -3.90
N ALA A 64 10.08 -6.57 -4.79
CA ALA A 64 10.68 -7.86 -5.13
C ALA A 64 12.21 -7.66 -5.24
N GLY A 65 12.94 -8.08 -4.20
CA GLY A 65 14.32 -7.62 -4.00
C GLY A 65 14.36 -6.10 -3.78
N SER A 66 15.15 -5.39 -4.59
CA SER A 66 15.22 -3.91 -4.58
C SER A 66 14.19 -3.23 -5.48
N ARG A 67 13.44 -3.99 -6.29
CA ARG A 67 12.47 -3.43 -7.23
C ARG A 67 11.15 -3.12 -6.57
N TRP A 68 10.59 -1.97 -6.93
CA TRP A 68 9.27 -1.51 -6.54
C TRP A 68 8.24 -1.90 -7.59
N GLY A 69 7.14 -2.49 -7.17
CA GLY A 69 5.93 -2.67 -7.97
C GLY A 69 4.81 -1.79 -7.42
N VAL A 70 4.30 -0.86 -8.22
CA VAL A 70 3.20 0.04 -7.84
C VAL A 70 2.05 -0.14 -8.79
N VAL A 71 0.86 -0.38 -8.26
CA VAL A 71 -0.39 -0.44 -9.02
C VAL A 71 -1.26 0.75 -8.64
N MET A 72 -1.72 1.49 -9.64
CA MET A 72 -2.63 2.60 -9.47
C MET A 72 -3.90 2.37 -10.27
N SER A 73 -5.05 2.71 -9.68
CA SER A 73 -6.36 2.49 -10.29
C SER A 73 -7.21 3.76 -10.21
N ARG A 74 -8.07 3.96 -11.22
CA ARG A 74 -9.17 4.93 -11.19
C ARG A 74 -10.38 4.33 -10.50
N ASN A 75 -11.21 5.20 -9.93
CA ASN A 75 -12.37 4.82 -9.12
C ASN A 75 -12.00 3.92 -7.91
N SER A 76 -10.86 4.22 -7.28
CA SER A 76 -10.36 3.53 -6.09
C SER A 76 -11.15 3.79 -4.81
N GLY A 77 -12.05 4.78 -4.82
CA GLY A 77 -12.73 5.26 -3.61
C GLY A 77 -11.90 6.24 -2.76
N TYR A 78 -10.71 6.66 -3.22
CA TYR A 78 -9.88 7.67 -2.54
C TYR A 78 -10.04 9.07 -3.18
N SER A 79 -9.99 10.11 -2.35
CA SER A 79 -10.01 11.52 -2.79
C SER A 79 -8.62 12.13 -2.85
N GLU A 80 -7.83 11.89 -1.80
CA GLU A 80 -6.49 12.46 -1.65
C GLU A 80 -5.52 11.34 -1.27
N GLN A 81 -4.27 11.45 -1.72
CA GLN A 81 -3.21 10.52 -1.37
C GLN A 81 -1.89 11.24 -1.15
N VAL A 82 -1.14 10.76 -0.17
CA VAL A 82 0.23 11.17 0.11
C VAL A 82 1.12 9.94 0.26
N VAL A 83 2.41 10.13 0.10
CA VAL A 83 3.42 9.11 0.41
C VAL A 83 4.35 9.65 1.49
N GLU A 84 4.57 8.84 2.52
CA GLU A 84 5.67 9.01 3.46
C GLU A 84 6.75 7.98 3.07
N LEU A 85 7.89 8.47 2.59
CA LEU A 85 9.05 7.67 2.19
C LEU A 85 10.18 7.99 3.14
N ASP A 86 10.68 6.99 3.88
CA ASP A 86 11.74 7.21 4.85
C ASP A 86 12.69 6.00 4.94
N PHE A 87 13.95 6.29 5.27
CA PHE A 87 14.99 5.32 5.62
C PHE A 87 14.80 4.83 7.08
N LEU A 88 14.25 5.67 7.94
CA LEU A 88 13.88 5.37 9.32
C LEU A 88 12.37 5.49 9.44
N TYR A 89 11.69 4.45 9.92
CA TYR A 89 10.22 4.42 10.01
C TYR A 89 9.57 5.77 10.41
N PRO A 90 8.68 6.34 9.57
CA PRO A 90 8.24 7.73 9.71
C PRO A 90 7.09 7.88 10.74
N SER A 91 7.35 7.57 12.02
CA SER A 91 6.31 7.60 13.06
C SER A 91 5.64 8.96 13.19
N GLU A 92 6.40 10.05 13.22
CA GLU A 92 5.86 11.42 13.35
C GLU A 92 5.02 11.83 12.14
N GLY A 93 5.49 11.48 10.93
CA GLY A 93 4.76 11.71 9.69
C GLY A 93 3.40 11.03 9.71
N ILE A 94 3.35 9.75 10.11
CA ILE A 94 2.10 8.98 10.17
C ILE A 94 1.08 9.60 11.14
N HIS A 95 1.49 9.96 12.36
CA HIS A 95 0.58 10.57 13.34
C HIS A 95 -0.01 11.88 12.83
N ARG A 96 0.85 12.76 12.28
CA ARG A 96 0.40 14.04 11.69
C ARG A 96 -0.60 13.83 10.55
N ARG A 97 -0.39 12.81 9.72
CA ARG A 97 -1.32 12.45 8.63
C ARG A 97 -2.63 11.89 9.16
N TRP A 98 -2.60 11.08 10.21
CA TRP A 98 -3.80 10.56 10.86
C TRP A 98 -4.69 11.66 11.43
N GLU A 99 -4.09 12.68 12.06
CA GLU A 99 -4.81 13.88 12.54
C GLU A 99 -5.46 14.66 11.40
N SER A 100 -4.85 14.62 10.21
CA SER A 100 -5.37 15.23 8.98
C SER A 100 -6.38 14.34 8.24
N GLY A 101 -6.79 13.21 8.82
CA GLY A 101 -7.79 12.31 8.26
C GLY A 101 -7.29 11.30 7.23
N TYR A 102 -5.99 11.24 6.97
CA TYR A 102 -5.41 10.20 6.12
C TYR A 102 -5.36 8.87 6.88
N ARG A 103 -5.35 7.75 6.15
CA ARG A 103 -5.15 6.40 6.68
C ARG A 103 -4.19 5.62 5.79
N ILE A 104 -3.35 4.78 6.38
CA ILE A 104 -2.43 3.94 5.62
C ILE A 104 -3.26 2.92 4.83
N THR A 105 -3.10 2.93 3.51
CA THR A 105 -3.86 2.07 2.58
C THR A 105 -2.98 1.13 1.77
N SER A 106 -1.68 1.38 1.71
CA SER A 106 -0.73 0.50 1.04
C SER A 106 0.67 0.76 1.59
N MET A 107 1.45 -0.29 1.74
CA MET A 107 2.82 -0.22 2.27
C MET A 107 3.70 -1.20 1.51
N ALA A 108 4.96 -0.82 1.30
CA ALA A 108 5.99 -1.73 0.86
C ALA A 108 7.35 -1.22 1.33
N ALA A 109 8.31 -2.13 1.47
CA ALA A 109 9.63 -1.80 1.95
C ALA A 109 10.69 -2.62 1.21
N THR A 110 11.85 -2.02 1.00
CA THR A 110 13.08 -2.73 0.64
C THR A 110 13.93 -2.94 1.91
N ALA A 111 15.14 -3.44 1.75
CA ALA A 111 16.12 -3.48 2.84
C ALA A 111 16.55 -2.07 3.32
N ASP A 112 16.34 -1.03 2.51
CA ASP A 112 16.88 0.30 2.79
C ASP A 112 15.80 1.36 3.01
N GLN A 113 14.60 1.16 2.47
CA GLN A 113 13.54 2.18 2.45
C GLN A 113 12.18 1.57 2.78
N ALA A 114 11.35 2.31 3.51
CA ALA A 114 9.94 2.02 3.67
C ALA A 114 9.10 3.13 3.01
N ALA A 115 8.07 2.74 2.26
CA ALA A 115 7.10 3.66 1.69
C ALA A 115 5.70 3.31 2.20
N LEU A 116 5.01 4.32 2.71
CA LEU A 116 3.62 4.23 3.13
C LEU A 116 2.79 5.17 2.28
N ILE A 117 1.78 4.63 1.62
CA ILE A 117 0.73 5.42 0.98
C ILE A 117 -0.37 5.62 2.00
N LEU A 118 -0.68 6.88 2.27
CA LEU A 118 -1.82 7.26 3.08
C LEU A 118 -2.88 7.94 2.20
N SER A 119 -4.13 7.57 2.39
CA SER A 119 -5.27 8.04 1.59
C SER A 119 -6.39 8.60 2.46
N ILE A 120 -7.16 9.53 1.91
CA ILE A 120 -8.47 9.91 2.44
C ILE A 120 -9.55 9.18 1.63
N PRO A 121 -10.42 8.36 2.26
CA PRO A 121 -11.53 7.73 1.57
C PRO A 121 -12.62 8.76 1.22
N LYS A 122 -13.19 8.67 0.03
CA LYS A 122 -14.30 9.53 -0.43
C LYS A 122 -15.54 9.39 0.45
N ARG A 123 -15.77 8.19 0.97
CA ARG A 123 -16.82 7.92 1.95
C ARG A 123 -16.22 8.05 3.34
N LYS A 124 -16.74 8.99 4.13
CA LYS A 124 -16.32 9.19 5.51
C LYS A 124 -16.64 7.94 6.32
N ILE A 125 -15.59 7.31 6.84
CA ILE A 125 -15.71 6.22 7.81
C ILE A 125 -15.69 6.88 9.18
N THR A 126 -16.79 6.75 9.93
CA THR A 126 -16.84 7.20 11.32
C THR A 126 -16.10 6.19 12.20
N ASP A 127 -15.27 6.69 13.11
CA ASP A 127 -14.58 5.91 14.15
C ASP A 127 -13.51 4.91 13.66
N GLU A 128 -12.64 5.37 12.75
CA GLU A 128 -11.54 4.54 12.25
C GLU A 128 -10.26 4.72 13.09
N THR A 129 -9.92 3.68 13.85
CA THR A 129 -8.64 3.53 14.57
C THR A 129 -7.66 2.72 13.74
N GLN A 130 -6.43 3.21 13.59
CA GLN A 130 -5.34 2.49 12.94
C GLN A 130 -4.11 2.52 13.83
N GLU A 131 -3.41 1.39 13.89
CA GLU A 131 -2.16 1.25 14.62
C GLU A 131 -1.10 0.59 13.73
N THR A 132 0.16 0.77 14.11
CA THR A 132 1.31 0.22 13.39
C THR A 132 2.24 -0.47 14.35
N LEU A 133 2.73 -1.66 13.97
CA LEU A 133 3.70 -2.42 14.74
C LEU A 133 4.90 -2.76 13.85
N ARG A 134 6.10 -2.59 14.41
CA ARG A 134 7.34 -3.12 13.83
C ARG A 134 7.89 -4.23 14.74
N THR A 135 8.26 -5.35 14.14
CA THR A 135 8.75 -6.55 14.85
C THR A 135 9.64 -7.35 13.91
N SER A 136 10.64 -8.04 14.46
CA SER A 136 11.53 -8.95 13.73
C SER A 136 10.91 -10.33 13.47
N ALA A 137 9.91 -10.72 14.26
CA ALA A 137 9.17 -11.96 14.10
C ALA A 137 7.71 -11.70 13.74
N PHE A 138 7.04 -12.67 13.13
CA PHE A 138 5.63 -12.55 12.79
C PHE A 138 4.79 -12.33 14.08
N PRO A 139 3.96 -11.26 14.16
CA PRO A 139 3.35 -10.82 15.42
C PRO A 139 2.10 -11.60 15.83
N SER A 140 2.13 -12.95 15.84
CA SER A 140 0.94 -13.78 16.10
C SER A 140 0.21 -13.43 17.41
N THR A 141 0.95 -13.23 18.51
CA THR A 141 0.34 -12.88 19.81
C THR A 141 -0.31 -11.51 19.77
N HIS A 142 0.43 -10.50 19.29
CA HIS A 142 -0.08 -9.13 19.20
C HIS A 142 -1.33 -9.03 18.29
N VAL A 143 -1.35 -9.77 17.18
CA VAL A 143 -2.51 -9.82 16.28
C VAL A 143 -3.73 -10.39 16.99
N LYS A 144 -3.59 -11.48 17.75
CA LYS A 144 -4.71 -12.05 18.53
C LYS A 144 -5.24 -11.08 19.59
N ASP A 145 -4.35 -10.39 20.29
CA ASP A 145 -4.73 -9.40 21.29
C ASP A 145 -5.49 -8.21 20.67
N LYS A 146 -5.11 -7.81 19.45
CA LYS A 146 -5.76 -6.72 18.71
C LYS A 146 -7.10 -7.13 18.11
N TRP A 147 -7.25 -8.39 17.69
CA TRP A 147 -8.55 -8.93 17.28
C TRP A 147 -9.58 -8.88 18.41
N ALA A 148 -9.18 -9.17 19.65
CA ALA A 148 -10.06 -9.04 20.83
C ALA A 148 -10.53 -7.59 21.09
N LYS A 149 -9.87 -6.60 20.46
CA LYS A 149 -10.19 -5.17 20.53
C LYS A 149 -10.82 -4.63 19.24
N ASN A 150 -11.32 -5.51 18.36
CA ASN A 150 -11.90 -5.18 17.06
C ASN A 150 -10.94 -4.50 16.06
N LEU A 151 -9.64 -4.73 16.21
CA LEU A 151 -8.62 -4.24 15.27
C LEU A 151 -8.11 -5.39 14.41
N TYR A 152 -8.02 -5.17 13.10
CA TYR A 152 -7.63 -6.19 12.11
C TYR A 152 -6.38 -5.78 11.33
N ILE A 153 -5.72 -6.76 10.71
CA ILE A 153 -4.57 -6.50 9.84
C ILE A 153 -5.08 -5.89 8.54
N ALA A 154 -4.69 -4.65 8.27
CA ALA A 154 -4.97 -3.98 7.00
C ALA A 154 -3.84 -4.16 5.96
N SER A 155 -2.59 -4.21 6.41
CA SER A 155 -1.41 -4.32 5.56
C SER A 155 -0.25 -4.95 6.32
N ILE A 156 0.61 -5.66 5.59
CA ILE A 156 1.88 -6.19 6.11
C ILE A 156 2.93 -6.09 5.00
N CYS A 157 4.14 -5.67 5.36
CA CYS A 157 5.29 -5.73 4.47
C CYS A 157 6.53 -6.15 5.24
N TYR A 158 7.44 -6.84 4.56
CA TYR A 158 8.76 -7.16 5.07
C TYR A 158 9.76 -6.11 4.61
N GLY A 159 10.67 -5.71 5.50
CA GLY A 159 11.71 -4.74 5.23
C GLY A 159 12.68 -4.70 6.41
N ARG A 160 13.68 -3.82 6.36
CA ARG A 160 14.64 -3.70 7.46
C ARG A 160 13.95 -3.18 8.72
N THR A 161 13.92 -4.02 9.75
CA THR A 161 13.63 -3.61 11.12
C THR A 161 14.88 -2.97 11.71
N VAL A 162 14.70 -1.88 12.47
CA VAL A 162 15.81 -1.27 13.21
C VAL A 162 16.32 -2.33 14.20
N CYS A 163 17.62 -2.66 14.09
CA CYS A 163 18.32 -3.50 15.07
C CYS A 163 18.58 -2.68 16.34
#